data_AF-A0A976DMC2-F1
#
_entry.id   AF-A0A976DMC2-F1
#
_cell.length_a   1.000
_cell.length_b   1.000
_cell.length_c   1.000
_cell.angle_alpha   90.00
_cell.angle_beta   90.00
_cell.angle_gamma   90.00
#
_symmetry.space_group_name_H-M   'P 1'
#
loop_
_entity.id
_entity.type
_entity.pdbx_description
1 polymer ?
#
loop_
_entity_poly.entity_id
_entity_poly.type
_entity_poly.pdbx_seq_one_letter_code
_entity_poly.pdbx_strand_id
1 'polypeptide(L)'
;MYVAVKGGERAIDNAHAWLAEERRGDPAVPALSIAQIREQMALAVNRVMAEGSLYDPDLAALAIKQARGDLIEAVFLIRAFRTTLPRLTASRPLDTGAMAVDRRVSATFKDLPGGQVLGPTFDYTHRLLDFALMAEGPSDTPPSPPAAEGGPVAQRVPHVTNFLNRDGLIEAAPPSDTTPPDL
;
A
#
# COMPACT_ATOMS: atom_id res chain seq x y z
N MET A 1 20.09 -51.02 18.11
CA MET A 1 18.79 -51.06 17.40
C MET A 1 18.18 -49.68 17.52
N TYR A 2 17.89 -48.99 16.41
CA TYR A 2 17.18 -47.70 16.42
C TYR A 2 15.69 -47.96 16.19
N VAL A 3 14.83 -47.28 16.96
CA VAL A 3 13.37 -47.39 16.86
C VAL A 3 12.82 -46.00 16.55
N ALA A 4 11.88 -45.92 15.60
CA ALA A 4 11.25 -44.66 15.25
C ALA A 4 10.37 -44.15 16.39
N VAL A 5 10.51 -42.87 16.73
CA VAL A 5 9.68 -42.18 17.74
C VAL A 5 9.01 -40.98 17.10
N LYS A 6 7.80 -40.62 17.56
CA LYS A 6 7.12 -39.40 17.13
C LYS A 6 7.71 -38.18 17.84
N GLY A 7 8.06 -37.14 17.08
CA GLY A 7 8.57 -35.88 17.63
C GLY A 7 8.24 -34.63 16.80
N GLY A 8 7.65 -34.79 15.61
CA GLY A 8 7.42 -33.69 14.68
C GLY A 8 6.48 -32.60 15.19
N GLU A 9 5.32 -32.98 15.74
CA GLU A 9 4.34 -32.02 16.27
C GLU A 9 4.92 -31.15 17.39
N ARG A 10 5.54 -31.78 18.38
CA ARG A 10 6.23 -31.06 19.46
C ARG A 10 7.35 -30.15 18.95
N ALA A 11 8.07 -30.56 17.91
CA ALA A 11 9.11 -29.73 17.29
C ALA A 11 8.50 -28.51 16.59
N ILE A 12 7.36 -28.67 15.91
CA ILE A 12 6.62 -27.59 15.26
C ILE A 12 6.09 -26.60 16.30
N ASP A 13 5.47 -27.08 17.38
CA ASP A 13 4.94 -26.22 18.44
C ASP A 13 6.03 -25.38 19.10
N ASN A 14 7.18 -26.01 19.41
CA ASN A 14 8.34 -25.30 19.95
C ASN A 14 8.89 -24.27 18.96
N ALA A 15 8.90 -24.59 17.66
CA ALA A 15 9.33 -23.64 16.62
C ALA A 15 8.37 -22.45 16.50
N HIS A 16 7.05 -22.66 16.61
CA HIS A 16 6.07 -21.58 16.63
C HIS A 16 6.18 -20.70 17.88
N ALA A 17 6.40 -21.30 19.05
CA ALA A 17 6.62 -20.56 20.29
C ALA A 17 7.87 -19.69 20.19
N TRP A 18 8.97 -20.25 19.67
CA TRP A 18 10.20 -19.50 19.43
C TRP A 18 9.99 -18.39 18.39
N LEU A 19 9.28 -18.65 17.28
CA LEU A 19 8.95 -17.62 16.31
C LEU A 19 8.12 -16.47 16.92
N ALA A 20 7.23 -16.77 17.86
CA ALA A 20 6.44 -15.77 18.56
C ALA A 20 7.30 -14.89 19.49
N GLU A 21 8.26 -15.50 20.19
CA GLU A 21 9.26 -14.78 20.99
C GLU A 21 10.14 -13.88 20.11
N GLU A 22 10.66 -14.43 19.02
CA GLU A 22 11.45 -13.71 18.00
C GLU A 22 10.68 -12.57 17.34
N ARG A 23 9.36 -12.71 17.16
CA ARG A 23 8.49 -11.62 16.70
C ARG A 23 8.32 -10.54 17.76
N ARG A 24 8.24 -10.90 19.04
CA ARG A 24 8.10 -9.94 20.13
C ARG A 24 9.37 -9.11 20.32
N GLY A 25 10.54 -9.72 20.19
CA GLY A 25 11.82 -9.08 20.48
C GLY A 25 11.95 -8.66 21.95
N ASP A 26 12.81 -7.68 22.23
CA ASP A 26 13.05 -7.19 23.59
C ASP A 26 11.76 -6.63 24.24
N PRO A 27 11.30 -7.21 25.38
CA PRO A 27 10.15 -6.71 26.12
C PRO A 27 10.28 -5.27 26.63
N ALA A 28 11.50 -4.75 26.79
CA ALA A 28 11.74 -3.36 27.18
C ALA A 28 11.36 -2.36 26.08
N VAL A 29 11.36 -2.79 24.82
CA VAL A 29 10.87 -1.99 23.70
C VAL A 29 9.35 -2.14 23.60
N PRO A 30 8.57 -1.04 23.48
CA PRO A 30 7.14 -1.10 23.27
C PRO A 30 6.78 -1.95 22.05
N ALA A 31 5.75 -2.79 22.19
CA ALA A 31 5.27 -3.60 21.07
C ALA A 31 4.68 -2.69 19.97
N LEU A 32 5.01 -2.98 18.71
CA LEU A 32 4.42 -2.28 17.56
C LEU A 32 2.89 -2.37 17.59
N SER A 33 2.21 -1.25 17.54
CA SER A 33 0.76 -1.20 17.40
C SER A 33 0.34 -1.31 15.92
N ILE A 34 -0.89 -1.75 15.67
CA ILE A 34 -1.46 -1.79 14.31
C ILE A 34 -1.52 -0.37 13.73
N ALA A 35 -1.93 0.61 14.54
CA ALA A 35 -1.98 2.01 14.13
C ALA A 35 -0.60 2.55 13.71
N GLN A 36 0.48 2.25 14.45
CA GLN A 36 1.83 2.67 14.04
C GLN A 36 2.20 2.13 12.65
N ILE A 37 1.97 0.84 12.39
CA ILE A 37 2.28 0.23 11.10
C ILE A 37 1.40 0.83 10.00
N ARG A 38 0.09 0.97 10.26
CA ARG A 38 -0.88 1.53 9.32
C ARG A 38 -0.52 2.95 8.90
N GLU A 39 -0.24 3.82 9.87
CA GLU A 39 -0.02 5.25 9.63
C GLU A 39 1.40 5.56 9.14
N GLN A 40 2.42 4.88 9.67
CA GLN A 40 3.83 5.24 9.43
C GLN A 40 4.50 4.36 8.37
N MET A 41 3.94 3.18 8.05
CA MET A 41 4.46 2.25 7.04
C MET A 41 3.46 2.07 5.88
N ALA A 42 2.72 3.12 5.54
CA ALA A 42 1.62 3.07 4.56
C ALA A 42 2.00 2.46 3.21
N LEU A 43 3.24 2.64 2.73
CA LEU A 43 3.69 2.03 1.46
C LEU A 43 3.79 0.49 1.55
N ALA A 44 4.22 -0.05 2.68
CA ALA A 44 4.24 -1.49 2.90
C ALA A 44 2.81 -2.04 3.01
N VAL A 45 1.94 -1.32 3.73
CA VAL A 45 0.51 -1.65 3.86
C VAL A 45 -0.18 -1.67 2.49
N ASN A 46 0.05 -0.64 1.67
CA ASN A 46 -0.48 -0.54 0.31
C ASN A 46 0.00 -1.70 -0.58
N ARG A 47 1.27 -2.08 -0.47
CA ARG A 47 1.82 -3.22 -1.20
C ARG A 47 1.14 -4.53 -0.81
N VAL A 48 0.98 -4.76 0.50
CA VAL A 48 0.31 -5.96 1.01
C VAL A 48 -1.15 -6.02 0.58
N MET A 49 -1.88 -4.89 0.62
CA MET A 49 -3.26 -4.84 0.12
C MET A 49 -3.35 -5.15 -1.38
N ALA A 50 -2.46 -4.56 -2.19
CA ALA A 50 -2.45 -4.74 -3.63
C ALA A 50 -2.13 -6.18 -4.04
N GLU A 51 -1.04 -6.75 -3.55
CA GLU A 51 -0.61 -8.12 -3.89
C GLU A 51 -1.48 -9.18 -3.19
N GLY A 52 -2.02 -8.84 -2.02
CA GLY A 52 -2.98 -9.65 -1.25
C GLY A 52 -4.40 -9.66 -1.83
N SER A 53 -4.71 -8.72 -2.73
CA SER A 53 -6.03 -8.56 -3.34
C SER A 53 -7.17 -8.37 -2.34
N LEU A 54 -6.90 -7.67 -1.24
CA LEU A 54 -7.86 -7.30 -0.19
C LEU A 54 -7.55 -5.89 0.30
N TYR A 55 -8.50 -4.98 0.08
CA TYR A 55 -8.38 -3.60 0.56
C TYR A 55 -8.90 -3.52 1.99
N ASP A 56 -7.99 -3.64 2.95
CA ASP A 56 -8.21 -3.42 4.38
C ASP A 56 -6.87 -3.04 5.05
N PRO A 57 -6.67 -1.75 5.40
CA PRO A 57 -5.40 -1.29 5.96
C PRO A 57 -5.05 -1.90 7.32
N ASP A 58 -6.05 -2.18 8.16
CA ASP A 58 -5.84 -2.74 9.50
C ASP A 58 -5.43 -4.22 9.40
N LEU A 59 -6.07 -4.99 8.52
CA LEU A 59 -5.67 -6.38 8.25
C LEU A 59 -4.29 -6.47 7.61
N ALA A 60 -3.99 -5.60 6.64
CA ALA A 60 -2.65 -5.56 6.04
C ALA A 60 -1.57 -5.22 7.08
N ALA A 61 -1.83 -4.24 7.96
CA ALA A 61 -0.93 -3.92 9.06
C ALA A 61 -0.79 -5.08 10.07
N LEU A 62 -1.88 -5.80 10.36
CA LEU A 62 -1.84 -7.01 11.17
C LEU A 62 -0.98 -8.11 10.54
N ALA A 63 -1.13 -8.35 9.24
CA ALA A 63 -0.35 -9.34 8.51
C ALA A 63 1.15 -8.98 8.51
N ILE A 64 1.50 -7.70 8.30
CA ILE A 64 2.87 -7.20 8.41
C ILE A 64 3.43 -7.45 9.81
N LYS A 65 2.67 -7.13 10.85
CA LYS A 65 3.07 -7.39 12.25
C LYS A 65 3.29 -8.87 12.50
N GLN A 66 2.37 -9.72 12.04
CA GLN A 66 2.43 -11.17 12.22
C GLN A 66 3.65 -11.77 11.51
N ALA A 67 3.96 -11.28 10.31
CA ALA A 67 5.08 -11.70 9.47
C ALA A 67 6.42 -11.03 9.84
N ARG A 68 6.50 -10.29 10.95
CA ARG A 68 7.73 -9.58 11.39
C ARG A 68 8.30 -8.63 10.34
N GLY A 69 7.43 -8.05 9.50
CA GLY A 69 7.84 -7.17 8.40
C GLY A 69 8.21 -7.89 7.10
N ASP A 70 8.17 -9.23 7.04
CA ASP A 70 8.28 -9.96 5.77
C ASP A 70 7.02 -9.72 4.93
N LEU A 71 7.16 -8.94 3.86
CA LEU A 71 6.03 -8.56 3.02
C LEU A 71 5.54 -9.71 2.14
N ILE A 72 6.39 -10.67 1.79
CA ILE A 72 5.97 -11.83 0.99
C ILE A 72 5.05 -12.70 1.87
N GLU A 73 5.49 -12.98 3.09
CA GLU A 73 4.67 -13.75 4.05
C GLU A 73 3.38 -13.00 4.42
N ALA A 74 3.45 -11.68 4.64
CA ALA A 74 2.25 -10.87 4.91
C ALA A 74 1.23 -10.93 3.76
N VAL A 75 1.69 -10.88 2.51
CA VAL A 75 0.82 -11.07 1.33
C VAL A 75 0.20 -12.47 1.33
N PHE A 76 0.98 -13.52 1.63
CA PHE A 76 0.45 -14.88 1.72
C PHE A 76 -0.63 -15.02 2.79
N LEU A 77 -0.43 -14.41 3.97
CA LEU A 77 -1.44 -14.38 5.04
C LEU A 77 -2.74 -13.72 4.56
N ILE A 78 -2.66 -12.58 3.87
CA ILE A 78 -3.85 -11.88 3.36
C ILE A 78 -4.55 -12.68 2.27
N ARG A 79 -3.80 -13.27 1.33
CA ARG A 79 -4.37 -14.14 0.29
C ARG A 79 -5.08 -15.34 0.90
N ALA A 80 -4.48 -15.97 1.91
CA ALA A 80 -5.08 -17.08 2.63
C ALA A 80 -6.33 -16.62 3.40
N PHE A 81 -6.30 -15.47 4.08
CA PHE A 81 -7.46 -14.94 4.78
C PHE A 81 -8.61 -14.64 3.83
N ARG A 82 -8.34 -14.04 2.66
CA ARG A 82 -9.34 -13.74 1.63
C ARG A 82 -10.15 -14.97 1.19
N THR A 83 -9.55 -16.17 1.14
CA THR A 83 -10.28 -17.39 0.74
C THR A 83 -11.32 -17.84 1.78
N THR A 84 -11.21 -17.35 3.02
CA THR A 84 -12.18 -17.62 4.09
C THR A 84 -13.39 -16.70 4.05
N LEU A 85 -13.35 -15.63 3.25
CA LEU A 85 -14.39 -14.60 3.18
C LEU A 85 -15.41 -14.90 2.09
N PRO A 86 -16.72 -14.73 2.35
CA PRO A 86 -17.74 -14.83 1.30
C PRO A 86 -17.68 -13.62 0.38
N ARG A 87 -17.90 -13.83 -0.92
CA ARG A 87 -18.10 -12.74 -1.88
C ARG A 87 -19.54 -12.23 -1.81
N LEU A 88 -19.75 -11.10 -1.15
CA LEU A 88 -21.09 -10.55 -0.92
C LEU A 88 -21.69 -9.84 -2.14
N THR A 89 -20.87 -9.12 -2.91
CA THR A 89 -21.31 -8.36 -4.08
C THR A 89 -20.11 -8.00 -4.98
N ALA A 90 -20.39 -7.40 -6.13
CA ALA A 90 -19.42 -6.75 -7.01
C ALA A 90 -19.65 -5.23 -7.03
N SER A 91 -18.59 -4.45 -7.12
CA SER A 91 -18.71 -3.00 -7.28
C SER A 91 -19.16 -2.64 -8.70
N ARG A 92 -19.64 -1.40 -8.86
CA ARG A 92 -19.70 -0.78 -10.19
C ARG A 92 -18.25 -0.48 -10.67
N PRO A 93 -18.00 -0.38 -11.98
CA PRO A 93 -16.72 0.11 -12.49
C PRO A 93 -16.38 1.48 -11.90
N LEU A 94 -15.11 1.69 -11.55
CA LEU A 94 -14.63 2.96 -10.99
C LEU A 94 -14.46 4.01 -12.08
N ASP A 95 -15.00 5.22 -11.85
CA ASP A 95 -14.72 6.39 -12.69
C ASP A 95 -13.49 7.14 -12.18
N THR A 96 -12.33 6.83 -12.74
CA THR A 96 -11.07 7.49 -12.39
C THR A 96 -10.99 8.95 -12.89
N GLY A 97 -11.89 9.36 -13.80
CA GLY A 97 -11.98 10.75 -14.25
C GLY A 97 -12.58 11.69 -13.19
N ALA A 98 -13.26 11.13 -12.20
CA ALA A 98 -13.82 11.84 -11.05
C ALA A 98 -12.97 11.70 -9.77
N MET A 99 -11.74 11.19 -9.88
CA MET A 99 -10.85 11.00 -8.74
C MET A 99 -10.55 12.34 -8.03
N ALA A 100 -10.60 12.33 -6.70
CA ALA A 100 -9.97 13.37 -5.89
C ALA A 100 -8.45 13.11 -5.90
N VAL A 101 -7.71 13.95 -6.61
CA VAL A 101 -6.32 13.69 -6.96
C VAL A 101 -5.36 14.28 -5.93
N ASP A 102 -4.59 13.42 -5.27
CA ASP A 102 -3.45 13.82 -4.44
C ASP A 102 -2.16 14.03 -5.25
N ARG A 103 -2.03 13.30 -6.38
CA ARG A 103 -0.87 13.35 -7.27
C ARG A 103 -1.28 13.11 -8.72
N ARG A 104 -0.79 13.96 -9.63
CA ARG A 104 -0.97 13.85 -11.08
C ARG A 104 0.25 14.38 -11.81
N VAL A 105 0.92 13.50 -12.54
CA VAL A 105 2.08 13.84 -13.36
C VAL A 105 1.91 13.32 -14.78
N SER A 106 2.36 14.09 -15.76
CA SER A 106 2.44 13.67 -17.16
C SER A 106 3.84 13.97 -17.70
N ALA A 107 4.48 12.96 -18.27
CA ALA A 107 5.77 13.13 -18.97
C ALA A 107 5.59 13.54 -20.45
N THR A 108 4.37 13.47 -20.99
CA THR A 108 4.07 13.74 -22.40
C THR A 108 3.99 15.23 -22.70
N PHE A 109 3.49 16.01 -21.74
CA PHE A 109 3.34 17.46 -21.87
C PHE A 109 4.06 18.14 -20.72
N LYS A 110 4.69 19.28 -21.03
CA LYS A 110 5.26 20.15 -20.00
C LYS A 110 4.15 20.62 -19.03
N ASP A 111 3.09 21.21 -19.59
CA ASP A 111 1.92 21.71 -18.86
C ASP A 111 0.63 21.14 -19.47
N LEU A 112 -0.42 21.01 -18.65
CA LEU A 112 -1.70 20.43 -19.05
C LEU A 112 -2.85 21.00 -18.20
N PRO A 113 -4.11 20.94 -18.67
CA PRO A 113 -5.26 21.37 -17.87
C PRO A 113 -5.26 20.70 -16.50
N GLY A 114 -5.44 21.50 -15.44
CA GLY A 114 -5.32 21.06 -14.05
C GLY A 114 -3.88 20.95 -13.51
N GLY A 115 -2.87 21.23 -14.34
CA GLY A 115 -1.47 21.33 -13.93
C GLY A 115 -0.78 20.00 -13.62
N GLN A 116 0.52 20.09 -13.30
CA GLN A 116 1.32 19.01 -12.72
C GLN A 116 1.19 19.10 -11.20
N VAL A 117 0.74 18.03 -10.55
CA VAL A 117 0.59 17.93 -9.10
C VAL A 117 1.52 16.83 -8.60
N LEU A 118 2.65 17.20 -8.00
CA LEU A 118 3.62 16.20 -7.51
C LEU A 118 3.07 15.39 -6.33
N GLY A 119 2.28 15.99 -5.45
CA GLY A 119 1.81 15.31 -4.24
C GLY A 119 2.97 14.79 -3.36
N PRO A 120 2.67 13.92 -2.38
CA PRO A 120 3.70 13.26 -1.56
C PRO A 120 4.52 12.27 -2.41
N THR A 121 5.83 12.53 -2.58
CA THR A 121 6.71 11.67 -3.41
C THR A 121 8.17 11.69 -2.97
N PHE A 122 8.91 10.62 -3.30
CA PHE A 122 10.36 10.53 -3.16
C PHE A 122 11.15 10.95 -4.41
N ASP A 123 10.51 11.24 -5.55
CA ASP A 123 11.17 11.33 -6.86
C ASP A 123 12.38 12.27 -6.92
N TYR A 124 12.34 13.37 -6.16
CA TYR A 124 13.37 14.42 -6.15
C TYR A 124 14.17 14.49 -4.84
N THR A 125 14.00 13.50 -3.96
CA THR A 125 14.76 13.44 -2.70
C THR A 125 16.20 13.00 -2.95
N HIS A 126 17.16 13.47 -2.16
CA HIS A 126 18.49 12.89 -2.15
C HIS A 126 18.45 11.58 -1.34
N ARG A 127 19.06 10.52 -1.85
CA ARG A 127 19.02 9.18 -1.23
C ARG A 127 20.09 9.07 -0.14
N LEU A 128 19.97 9.94 0.86
CA LEU A 128 20.85 10.02 2.02
C LEU A 128 20.05 9.58 3.25
N LEU A 129 20.69 8.86 4.17
CA LEU A 129 20.05 8.49 5.44
C LEU A 129 19.85 9.74 6.30
N ASP A 130 18.64 9.94 6.79
CA ASP A 130 18.30 11.02 7.70
C ASP A 130 18.47 10.57 9.15
N PHE A 131 19.63 10.89 9.74
CA PHE A 131 19.93 10.57 11.14
C PHE A 131 19.07 11.34 12.14
N ALA A 132 18.37 12.42 11.72
CA ALA A 132 17.47 13.14 12.61
C ALA A 132 16.30 12.25 13.08
N LEU A 133 15.87 11.30 12.25
CA LEU A 133 14.80 10.34 12.56
C LEU A 133 15.18 9.32 13.65
N MET A 134 16.44 9.27 14.09
CA MET A 134 16.85 8.46 15.25
C MET A 134 16.61 9.16 16.60
N ALA A 135 16.31 10.46 16.59
CA ALA A 135 16.02 11.20 17.82
C ALA A 135 14.56 10.97 18.25
N GLU A 136 14.35 10.54 19.50
CA GLU A 136 13.01 10.35 20.07
C GLU A 136 12.45 11.69 20.59
N GLY A 137 11.27 12.14 20.13
CA GLY A 137 10.61 13.33 20.67
C GLY A 137 9.47 13.92 19.83
N PRO A 138 8.70 14.89 20.36
CA PRO A 138 7.53 15.51 19.70
C PRO A 138 7.86 16.42 18.49
N SER A 139 9.09 16.38 17.98
CA SER A 139 9.52 17.17 16.81
C SER A 139 9.01 16.64 15.46
N ASP A 140 8.30 15.51 15.45
CA ASP A 140 7.80 14.84 14.23
C ASP A 140 6.57 15.50 13.60
N THR A 141 6.13 16.66 14.07
CA THR A 141 5.17 17.44 13.28
C THR A 141 5.94 18.11 12.16
N PRO A 142 5.89 17.63 10.90
CA PRO A 142 6.54 18.33 9.81
C PRO A 142 5.99 19.76 9.75
N PRO A 143 6.80 20.76 9.36
CA PRO A 143 6.28 22.09 9.09
C PRO A 143 5.11 21.94 8.12
N SER A 144 3.99 22.61 8.42
CA SER A 144 2.84 22.59 7.52
C SER A 144 3.33 23.00 6.12
N PRO A 145 2.97 22.25 5.06
CA PRO A 145 3.33 22.66 3.72
C PRO A 145 2.84 24.10 3.52
N PRO A 146 3.64 24.95 2.84
CA PRO A 146 3.19 26.30 2.53
C PRO A 146 1.81 26.22 1.87
N ALA A 147 0.91 27.13 2.28
CA ALA A 147 -0.42 27.19 1.70
C ALA A 147 -0.28 27.19 0.17
N ALA A 148 -0.98 26.27 -0.50
CA ALA A 148 -0.90 26.17 -1.95
C ALA A 148 -1.18 27.56 -2.56
N GLU A 149 -0.20 28.13 -3.26
CA GLU A 149 -0.41 29.32 -4.08
C GLU A 149 -1.23 28.91 -5.30
N GLY A 150 -2.52 28.78 -5.08
CA GLY A 150 -3.51 28.26 -6.01
C GLY A 150 -4.75 27.92 -5.22
N GLY A 151 -5.85 28.63 -5.49
CA GLY A 151 -7.16 28.28 -4.95
C GLY A 151 -7.49 26.80 -5.21
N PRO A 152 -8.54 26.25 -4.57
CA PRO A 152 -8.92 24.85 -4.75
C PRO A 152 -8.88 24.51 -6.24
N VAL A 153 -8.19 23.43 -6.62
CA VAL A 153 -8.09 22.97 -8.02
C VAL A 153 -9.52 22.76 -8.52
N ALA A 154 -10.09 23.82 -9.09
CA ALA A 154 -11.47 23.83 -9.49
C ALA A 154 -11.55 23.21 -10.89
N GLN A 155 -12.35 22.14 -10.93
CA GLN A 155 -13.08 21.62 -12.08
C GLN A 155 -12.27 20.81 -13.10
N ARG A 156 -12.24 19.50 -12.84
CA ARG A 156 -11.90 18.40 -13.76
C ARG A 156 -10.44 18.36 -14.20
N VAL A 157 -9.75 17.29 -13.80
CA VAL A 157 -8.42 16.93 -14.31
C VAL A 157 -8.59 15.88 -15.42
N PRO A 158 -8.71 16.28 -16.69
CA PRO A 158 -8.91 15.33 -17.78
C PRO A 158 -7.73 14.36 -17.90
N HIS A 159 -8.04 13.11 -18.26
CA HIS A 159 -7.05 12.10 -18.61
C HIS A 159 -6.22 12.54 -19.82
N VAL A 160 -4.90 12.36 -19.75
CA VAL A 160 -3.99 12.75 -20.84
C VAL A 160 -4.30 11.96 -22.12
N THR A 161 -4.73 10.71 -21.98
CA THR A 161 -5.15 9.85 -23.08
C THR A 161 -6.30 10.46 -23.90
N ASN A 162 -7.17 11.28 -23.30
CA ASN A 162 -8.24 11.96 -24.04
C ASN A 162 -7.71 12.97 -25.05
N PHE A 163 -6.61 13.68 -24.74
CA PHE A 163 -5.98 14.59 -25.69
C PHE A 163 -5.34 13.82 -26.84
N LEU A 164 -4.62 12.74 -26.51
CA LEU A 164 -3.97 11.89 -27.51
C LEU A 164 -4.98 11.23 -28.45
N ASN A 165 -6.10 10.73 -27.91
CA ASN A 165 -7.20 10.16 -28.70
C ASN A 165 -7.83 11.20 -29.63
N ARG A 166 -8.12 12.41 -29.12
CA ARG A 166 -8.70 13.50 -29.93
C ARG A 166 -7.82 13.84 -31.13
N ASP A 167 -6.50 13.81 -30.93
CA ASP A 167 -5.53 14.18 -31.94
C ASP A 167 -5.08 12.97 -32.80
N GLY A 168 -5.66 11.78 -32.57
CA GLY A 168 -5.38 10.56 -33.34
C GLY A 168 -3.99 9.98 -33.14
N LEU A 169 -3.36 10.27 -31.99
CA LEU A 169 -1.96 9.88 -31.69
C LEU A 169 -1.83 8.50 -31.05
N ILE A 170 -2.93 7.92 -30.59
CA ILE A 170 -2.99 6.58 -30.00
C ILE A 170 -4.26 5.86 -30.47
N GLU A 171 -4.29 4.53 -30.27
CA GLU A 171 -5.51 3.73 -30.47
C GLU A 171 -6.55 4.05 -29.40
N ALA A 172 -7.79 4.28 -29.82
CA ALA A 172 -8.90 4.53 -28.92
C ALA A 172 -9.38 3.23 -28.27
N ALA A 173 -9.63 3.27 -26.95
CA ALA A 173 -10.22 2.17 -26.19
C ALA A 173 -11.68 2.51 -25.85
N PRO A 174 -12.66 2.15 -26.69
CA PRO A 174 -14.07 2.42 -26.40
C PRO A 174 -14.54 1.56 -25.21
N PRO A 175 -15.54 2.03 -24.44
CA PRO A 175 -16.18 1.21 -23.41
C PRO A 175 -16.68 -0.12 -24.00
N SER A 176 -16.53 -1.19 -23.22
CA SER A 176 -16.99 -2.52 -23.58
C SER A 176 -17.76 -3.13 -22.42
N ASP A 177 -18.92 -3.71 -22.73
CA ASP A 177 -19.74 -4.44 -21.77
C ASP A 177 -19.36 -5.93 -21.70
N THR A 178 -18.28 -6.34 -22.37
CA THR A 178 -17.76 -7.71 -22.27
C THR A 178 -17.41 -8.01 -20.82
N THR A 179 -17.99 -9.08 -20.28
CA THR A 179 -17.72 -9.52 -18.91
C THR A 179 -16.24 -9.89 -18.76
N PRO A 180 -15.51 -9.33 -17.79
CA PRO A 180 -14.11 -9.67 -17.58
C PRO A 180 -13.97 -11.10 -17.02
N PRO A 181 -12.89 -11.82 -17.36
CA PRO A 181 -12.56 -13.09 -16.71
C PRO A 181 -12.21 -12.88 -15.23
N ASP A 182 -12.45 -13.90 -14.41
CA ASP A 182 -12.12 -13.94 -12.97
C ASP A 182 -11.26 -15.17 -12.69
N LEU A 183 -10.05 -14.98 -12.15
CA LEU A 183 -9.00 -15.99 -11.94
C LEU A 183 -8.70 -16.23 -10.46
#